data_AF-A0A6P5IZ30-F1
#
_entry.id   AF-A0A6P5IZ30-F1
#
_cell.length_a   1.000
_cell.length_b   1.000
_cell.length_c   1.000
_cell.angle_alpha   90.00
_cell.angle_beta   90.00
_cell.angle_gamma   90.00
#
_symmetry.space_group_name_H-M   'P 1'
#
loop_
_entity.id
_entity.type
_entity.pdbx_description
1 polymer ?
#
loop_
_entity_poly.entity_id
_entity_poly.type
_entity_poly.pdbx_seq_one_letter_code
_entity_poly.pdbx_strand_id
1 'polypeptide(L)'
;METVVLCALPRPCPLLMSLDWPSDAPLPGLNGCEIQKQNCSWLLVTHRICAKDDVLSALKKARGDAVLKFEPFVLHVQCRQLQDAQILHSVAVDSGFRNSGITVGKRGKTMLAVRSTHGLEVPLSNKGRLMVTEEYIEFLLKIANQKMEENKKRIDRFYSCLQLALERQETSGLRPETNKMTHPVYTHRRKRKTEKMHGQCNSPEKQKDLESEEDNAEISLSFFPENY
;
A
#
# COMPACT_ATOMS: atom_id res chain seq x y z
N MET A 1 -2.12 10.35 10.88
CA MET A 1 -3.16 11.23 10.32
C MET A 1 -4.03 10.38 9.42
N GLU A 2 -5.33 10.30 9.71
CA GLU A 2 -6.33 9.60 8.90
C GLU A 2 -7.05 10.67 8.08
N THR A 3 -7.27 10.50 6.77
CA THR A 3 -7.69 11.65 5.95
C THR A 3 -8.75 11.29 4.91
N VAL A 4 -9.91 11.95 4.97
CA VAL A 4 -10.81 12.06 3.81
C VAL A 4 -10.35 13.28 3.02
N VAL A 5 -10.13 13.08 1.74
CA VAL A 5 -9.60 14.09 0.85
C VAL A 5 -10.42 14.17 -0.41
N LEU A 6 -10.84 15.38 -0.77
CA LEU A 6 -11.40 15.68 -2.07
C LEU A 6 -10.35 16.43 -2.88
N CYS A 7 -9.92 15.86 -4.00
CA CYS A 7 -8.93 16.45 -4.89
C CYS A 7 -9.59 16.94 -6.17
N ALA A 8 -9.13 18.06 -6.70
CA ALA A 8 -9.28 18.41 -8.10
C ALA A 8 -8.04 17.94 -8.87
N LEU A 9 -8.26 17.07 -9.85
CA LEU A 9 -7.24 16.68 -10.82
C LEU A 9 -7.13 17.73 -11.93
N PRO A 10 -5.92 17.93 -12.46
CA PRO A 10 -5.73 18.83 -13.59
C PRO A 10 -6.39 18.21 -14.82
N ARG A 11 -6.88 19.07 -15.73
CA ARG A 11 -7.45 18.59 -17.00
C ARG A 11 -6.40 17.75 -17.73
N PRO A 12 -6.72 16.55 -18.25
CA PRO A 12 -5.84 15.89 -19.20
C PRO A 12 -5.74 16.80 -20.42
N CYS A 13 -4.55 17.37 -20.66
CA CYS A 13 -4.28 18.17 -21.85
C CYS A 13 -4.34 17.24 -23.07
N PRO A 14 -5.25 17.44 -24.02
CA PRO A 14 -5.20 16.71 -25.27
C PRO A 14 -4.16 17.40 -26.15
N LEU A 15 -3.01 16.74 -26.35
CA LEU A 15 -1.87 17.15 -27.19
C LEU A 15 -1.02 18.30 -26.62
N LEU A 16 0.24 18.01 -26.28
CA LEU A 16 1.45 18.54 -26.97
C LEU A 16 2.71 18.17 -26.17
N MET A 17 3.63 17.45 -26.81
CA MET A 17 5.06 17.50 -26.47
C MET A 17 5.53 18.93 -26.70
N SER A 18 5.99 19.64 -25.67
CA SER A 18 7.15 20.56 -25.73
C SER A 18 7.28 21.37 -24.44
N LEU A 19 8.55 21.55 -24.07
CA LEU A 19 9.07 22.38 -22.99
C LEU A 19 8.57 23.84 -23.10
N ASP A 20 8.04 24.39 -22.01
CA ASP A 20 8.55 25.57 -21.30
C ASP A 20 7.47 26.17 -20.39
N TRP A 21 7.86 26.45 -19.15
CA TRP A 21 7.04 27.06 -18.09
C TRP A 21 7.56 28.46 -17.81
N PRO A 22 6.74 29.53 -17.87
CA PRO A 22 7.08 30.79 -17.23
C PRO A 22 6.34 30.96 -15.90
N SER A 23 7.14 31.37 -14.91
CA SER A 23 6.77 31.96 -13.62
C SER A 23 5.68 33.02 -13.72
N ASP A 24 4.80 33.08 -12.72
CA ASP A 24 4.62 34.28 -11.89
C ASP A 24 3.74 34.01 -10.65
N ALA A 25 4.04 34.75 -9.58
CA ALA A 25 3.86 34.40 -8.17
C ALA A 25 2.56 35.04 -7.53
N PRO A 26 2.37 35.06 -6.19
CA PRO A 26 1.16 34.57 -5.53
C PRO A 26 0.28 35.67 -4.87
N LEU A 27 -0.86 35.29 -4.25
CA LEU A 27 -1.52 36.09 -3.22
C LEU A 27 -1.86 35.26 -1.96
N PRO A 28 -1.76 35.85 -0.74
CA PRO A 28 -1.68 35.09 0.50
C PRO A 28 -2.99 35.05 1.29
N GLY A 29 -3.14 34.02 2.13
CA GLY A 29 -3.99 34.05 3.31
C GLY A 29 -4.97 32.89 3.45
N LEU A 30 -4.54 31.81 4.12
CA LEU A 30 -5.19 31.26 5.31
C LEU A 30 -4.35 30.10 5.85
N ASN A 31 -4.23 30.02 7.19
CA ASN A 31 -3.43 29.03 7.89
C ASN A 31 -3.88 27.59 7.61
N GLY A 32 -3.03 26.84 6.90
CA GLY A 32 -3.10 25.40 6.72
C GLY A 32 -1.83 24.92 6.04
N CYS A 33 -1.23 23.82 6.52
CA CYS A 33 -0.03 23.24 5.93
C CYS A 33 -0.38 22.63 4.56
N GLU A 34 -0.39 23.44 3.50
CA GLU A 34 -0.71 23.00 2.14
C GLU A 34 0.51 22.28 1.53
N ILE A 35 0.51 20.96 1.65
CA ILE A 35 1.37 20.09 0.83
C ILE A 35 0.71 19.99 -0.55
N GLN A 36 0.97 20.92 -1.45
CA GLN A 36 0.49 20.85 -2.84
C GLN A 36 1.37 19.89 -3.66
N LYS A 37 0.77 18.78 -4.12
CA LYS A 37 1.37 17.98 -5.19
C LYS A 37 1.24 18.77 -6.50
N GLN A 38 2.30 18.84 -7.29
CA GLN A 38 2.26 19.58 -8.57
C GLN A 38 1.04 19.12 -9.40
N ASN A 39 0.27 20.09 -9.88
CA ASN A 39 -0.95 19.94 -10.66
C ASN A 39 -2.17 19.30 -9.96
N CYS A 40 -2.19 19.12 -8.63
CA CYS A 40 -3.38 18.63 -7.92
C CYS A 40 -3.82 19.63 -6.84
N SER A 41 -5.01 20.22 -7.01
CA SER A 41 -5.57 21.17 -6.03
C SER A 41 -6.45 20.43 -5.04
N TRP A 42 -6.15 20.51 -3.75
CA TRP A 42 -7.04 19.96 -2.72
C TRP A 42 -8.27 20.86 -2.57
N LEU A 43 -9.47 20.29 -2.73
CA LEU A 43 -10.73 21.02 -2.59
C LEU A 43 -11.25 20.99 -1.14
N LEU A 44 -11.03 19.87 -0.46
CA LEU A 44 -11.37 19.67 0.95
C LEU A 44 -10.44 18.59 1.53
N VAL A 45 -9.91 18.84 2.73
CA VAL A 45 -9.12 17.89 3.50
C VAL A 45 -9.67 17.87 4.92
N THR A 46 -10.02 16.70 5.43
CA THR A 46 -10.46 16.55 6.82
C THR A 46 -9.93 15.27 7.46
N HIS A 47 -9.62 15.38 8.75
CA HIS A 47 -9.22 14.27 9.62
C HIS A 47 -10.37 13.83 10.56
N ARG A 48 -11.60 14.22 10.23
CA ARG A 48 -12.81 13.92 10.99
C ARG A 48 -13.89 13.36 10.06
N ILE A 49 -14.99 12.92 10.66
CA ILE A 49 -16.22 12.61 9.94
C ILE A 49 -16.61 13.82 9.08
N CYS A 50 -16.91 13.57 7.81
CA CYS A 50 -17.19 14.60 6.83
C CYS A 50 -18.71 14.75 6.64
N ALA A 51 -19.20 15.99 6.67
CA ALA A 51 -20.60 16.31 6.41
C ALA A 51 -20.83 16.51 4.91
N LYS A 52 -22.07 16.25 4.47
CA LYS A 52 -22.48 16.41 3.08
C LYS A 52 -22.25 17.84 2.56
N ASP A 53 -22.64 18.82 3.36
CA ASP A 53 -22.60 20.23 2.96
C ASP A 53 -21.17 20.73 2.69
N ASP A 54 -20.18 20.21 3.43
CA ASP A 54 -18.76 20.53 3.21
C ASP A 54 -18.30 20.04 1.83
N VAL A 55 -18.64 18.81 1.47
CA VAL A 55 -18.28 18.21 0.18
C VAL A 55 -18.98 18.93 -0.96
N LEU A 56 -20.28 19.21 -0.85
CA LEU A 56 -21.01 19.94 -1.89
C LEU A 56 -20.47 21.36 -2.08
N SER A 57 -20.12 22.04 -0.99
CA SER A 57 -19.50 23.36 -1.03
C SER A 57 -18.12 23.33 -1.68
N ALA A 58 -17.34 22.27 -1.45
CA ALA A 58 -16.04 22.07 -2.10
C ALA A 58 -16.18 21.74 -3.60
N LEU A 59 -17.15 20.90 -3.97
CA LEU A 59 -17.43 20.54 -5.36
C LEU A 59 -17.89 21.75 -6.20
N LYS A 60 -18.67 22.68 -5.61
CA LYS A 60 -19.06 23.93 -6.28
C LYS A 60 -17.87 24.81 -6.68
N LYS A 61 -16.74 24.68 -5.96
CA LYS A 61 -15.50 25.41 -6.25
C LYS A 61 -14.60 24.69 -7.27
N ALA A 62 -14.91 23.44 -7.61
CA ALA A 62 -14.11 22.64 -8.52
C ALA A 62 -14.15 23.21 -9.94
N ARG A 63 -12.97 23.42 -10.53
CA ARG A 63 -12.82 23.91 -11.93
C ARG A 63 -12.42 22.80 -12.92
N GLY A 64 -12.24 21.58 -12.41
CA GLY A 64 -11.75 20.41 -13.13
C GLY A 64 -12.34 19.13 -12.56
N ASP A 65 -11.66 18.01 -12.82
CA ASP A 65 -12.11 16.70 -12.38
C ASP A 65 -11.97 16.57 -10.88
N ALA A 66 -12.95 16.01 -10.20
CA ALA A 66 -12.95 15.89 -8.75
C ALA A 66 -12.96 14.41 -8.36
N VAL A 67 -12.13 14.04 -7.38
CA VAL A 67 -12.03 12.67 -6.85
C VAL A 67 -12.21 12.71 -5.36
N LEU A 68 -13.17 11.94 -4.85
CA LEU A 68 -13.31 11.66 -3.43
C LEU A 68 -12.38 10.52 -3.05
N LYS A 69 -11.53 10.76 -2.06
CA LYS A 69 -10.54 9.82 -1.57
C LYS A 69 -10.63 9.66 -0.06
N PHE A 70 -10.47 8.44 0.42
CA PHE A 70 -10.18 8.13 1.82
C PHE A 70 -8.85 7.42 1.88
N GLU A 71 -7.91 8.00 2.64
CA GLU A 71 -6.61 7.40 2.93
C GLU A 71 -6.55 7.02 4.43
N PRO A 72 -6.23 5.75 4.74
CA PRO A 72 -6.16 5.27 6.11
C PRO A 72 -4.88 5.77 6.79
N PHE A 73 -4.74 5.42 8.06
CA PHE A 73 -3.53 5.66 8.82
C PHE A 73 -2.28 5.04 8.16
N VAL A 74 -1.20 5.82 8.16
CA VAL A 74 0.16 5.38 7.81
C VAL A 74 1.16 5.89 8.85
N LEU A 75 2.11 5.04 9.20
CA LEU A 75 3.20 5.37 10.12
C LEU A 75 4.51 4.72 9.64
N HIS A 76 5.59 5.48 9.66
CA HIS A 76 6.94 4.95 9.47
C HIS A 76 7.71 5.04 10.78
N VAL A 77 8.29 3.93 11.22
CA VAL A 77 9.04 3.83 12.47
C VAL A 77 10.45 3.36 12.16
N GLN A 78 11.45 4.14 12.58
CA GLN A 78 12.84 3.68 12.57
C GLN A 78 13.08 2.82 13.81
N CYS A 79 13.52 1.60 13.61
CA CYS A 79 13.85 0.67 14.70
C CYS A 79 15.36 0.61 14.90
N ARG A 80 15.80 0.47 16.15
CA ARG A 80 17.22 0.33 16.50
C ARG A 80 17.76 -1.02 16.04
N GLN A 81 17.02 -2.10 16.30
CA GLN A 81 17.39 -3.46 15.92
C GLN A 81 16.32 -4.07 14.99
N LEU A 82 16.72 -5.10 14.23
CA LEU A 82 15.79 -5.83 13.36
C LEU A 82 14.74 -6.59 14.20
N GLN A 83 15.14 -7.09 15.36
CA GLN A 83 14.26 -7.81 16.29
C GLN A 83 13.12 -6.90 16.79
N ASP A 84 13.44 -5.65 17.15
CA ASP A 84 12.43 -4.65 17.53
C ASP A 84 11.42 -4.43 16.40
N ALA A 85 11.91 -4.32 15.15
CA ALA A 85 11.07 -4.14 13.98
C ALA A 85 10.17 -5.35 13.71
N GLN A 86 10.66 -6.57 13.95
CA GLN A 86 9.89 -7.81 13.81
C GLN A 86 8.77 -7.89 14.84
N ILE A 87 9.04 -7.52 16.09
CA ILE A 87 8.02 -7.50 17.15
C ILE A 87 6.94 -6.47 16.82
N LEU A 88 7.35 -5.24 16.45
CA LEU A 88 6.42 -4.18 16.09
C LEU A 88 5.62 -4.53 14.81
N HIS A 89 6.23 -5.22 13.85
CA HIS A 89 5.55 -5.73 12.66
C HIS A 89 4.46 -6.75 13.01
N SER A 90 4.76 -7.73 13.87
CA SER A 90 3.76 -8.70 14.33
C SER A 90 2.59 -8.01 15.01
N VAL A 91 2.87 -7.07 15.93
CA VAL A 91 1.83 -6.25 16.58
C VAL A 91 0.98 -5.49 15.56
N ALA A 92 1.60 -4.89 14.54
CA ALA A 92 0.89 -4.19 13.48
C ALA A 92 -0.03 -5.11 12.66
N VAL A 93 0.47 -6.29 12.25
CA VAL A 93 -0.30 -7.27 11.47
C VAL A 93 -1.49 -7.79 12.29
N ASP A 94 -1.27 -8.16 13.55
CA ASP A 94 -2.31 -8.64 14.47
C ASP A 94 -3.37 -7.55 14.73
N SER A 95 -2.95 -6.28 14.65
CA SER A 95 -3.83 -5.12 14.80
C SER A 95 -4.55 -4.72 13.50
N GLY A 96 -4.39 -5.48 12.42
CA GLY A 96 -5.10 -5.28 11.15
C GLY A 96 -4.34 -4.48 10.09
N PHE A 97 -3.08 -4.15 10.31
CA PHE A 97 -2.21 -3.48 9.34
C PHE A 97 -1.42 -4.50 8.51
N ARG A 98 -2.13 -5.32 7.72
CA ARG A 98 -1.51 -6.44 6.98
C ARG A 98 -0.57 -6.03 5.84
N ASN A 99 -0.65 -4.78 5.38
CA ASN A 99 0.25 -4.24 4.36
C ASN A 99 1.51 -3.59 4.98
N SER A 100 1.77 -3.88 6.24
CA SER A 100 2.97 -3.43 6.92
C SER A 100 4.19 -4.24 6.48
N GLY A 101 5.34 -3.57 6.40
CA GLY A 101 6.57 -4.19 5.94
C GLY A 101 7.82 -3.54 6.50
N ILE A 102 8.87 -4.33 6.66
CA ILE A 102 10.18 -3.89 7.13
C ILE A 102 11.09 -3.69 5.93
N THR A 103 11.80 -2.56 5.88
CA THR A 103 12.84 -2.27 4.91
C THR A 103 14.17 -2.10 5.64
N VAL A 104 15.19 -2.86 5.23
CA VAL A 104 16.56 -2.70 5.72
C VAL A 104 17.35 -1.92 4.68
N GLY A 105 17.66 -0.67 5.00
CA GLY A 105 18.40 0.24 4.14
C GLY A 105 19.91 0.03 4.19
N LYS A 106 20.61 0.74 3.29
CA LYS A 106 22.08 0.87 3.32
C LYS A 106 22.51 1.42 4.68
N ARG A 107 23.65 0.94 5.22
CA ARG A 107 24.16 1.27 6.57
C ARG A 107 23.32 0.72 7.74
N GLY A 108 22.51 -0.31 7.51
CA GLY A 108 21.80 -1.02 8.59
C GLY A 108 20.58 -0.29 9.15
N LYS A 109 20.05 0.73 8.44
CA LYS A 109 18.86 1.46 8.87
C LYS A 109 17.61 0.60 8.68
N THR A 110 17.02 0.12 9.78
CA THR A 110 15.77 -0.65 9.75
C THR A 110 14.56 0.27 9.88
N MET A 111 13.70 0.28 8.87
CA MET A 111 12.46 1.06 8.82
C MET A 111 11.26 0.12 8.74
N LEU A 112 10.33 0.24 9.67
CA LEU A 112 9.01 -0.37 9.58
C LEU A 112 8.04 0.63 8.97
N ALA A 113 7.26 0.20 7.99
CA ALA A 113 6.10 0.92 7.49
C ALA A 113 4.84 0.20 7.99
N VAL A 114 4.02 0.87 8.81
CA VAL A 114 2.70 0.40 9.24
C VAL A 114 1.64 0.98 8.30
N ARG A 115 0.94 0.09 7.57
CA ARG A 115 -0.02 0.49 6.52
C ARG A 115 -1.26 -0.39 6.54
N SER A 116 -2.41 0.23 6.26
CA SER A 116 -3.68 -0.48 6.11
C SER A 116 -3.94 -0.89 4.65
N THR A 117 -4.88 -1.82 4.45
CA THR A 117 -5.43 -2.16 3.13
C THR A 117 -6.64 -1.32 2.76
N HIS A 118 -7.18 -0.56 3.71
CA HIS A 118 -8.42 0.18 3.52
C HIS A 118 -8.18 1.41 2.66
N GLY A 119 -9.09 1.68 1.74
CA GLY A 119 -9.08 2.87 0.92
C GLY A 119 -10.44 3.09 0.29
N LEU A 120 -10.65 4.30 -0.23
CA LEU A 120 -11.73 4.62 -1.14
C LEU A 120 -11.17 5.65 -2.11
N GLU A 121 -11.42 5.48 -3.40
CA GLU A 121 -11.08 6.48 -4.41
C GLU A 121 -12.16 6.41 -5.49
N VAL A 122 -12.90 7.51 -5.64
CA VAL A 122 -14.06 7.55 -6.54
C VAL A 122 -14.06 8.88 -7.30
N PRO A 123 -13.99 8.87 -8.63
CA PRO A 123 -14.15 10.07 -9.44
C PRO A 123 -15.60 10.56 -9.37
N LEU A 124 -15.78 11.82 -9.01
CA LEU A 124 -17.09 12.48 -8.91
C LEU A 124 -17.39 13.35 -10.14
N SER A 125 -16.36 13.94 -10.76
CA SER A 125 -16.52 14.84 -11.91
C SER A 125 -15.58 14.47 -13.05
N ASN A 126 -16.04 14.71 -14.28
CA ASN A 126 -15.28 14.50 -15.51
C ASN A 126 -15.45 15.71 -16.44
N LYS A 127 -14.33 16.25 -16.95
CA LYS A 127 -14.23 17.51 -17.68
C LYS A 127 -14.93 18.67 -16.96
N GLY A 128 -14.85 18.69 -15.62
CA GLY A 128 -15.50 19.70 -14.77
C GLY A 128 -17.03 19.57 -14.65
N ARG A 129 -17.64 18.54 -15.24
CA ARG A 129 -19.06 18.21 -15.05
C ARG A 129 -19.20 17.18 -13.94
N LEU A 130 -20.05 17.45 -12.96
CA LEU A 130 -20.43 16.48 -11.94
C LEU A 130 -21.17 15.29 -12.60
N MET A 131 -20.65 14.08 -12.40
CA MET A 131 -21.16 12.85 -13.03
C MET A 131 -22.06 12.04 -12.11
N VAL A 132 -22.17 12.44 -10.85
CA VAL A 132 -22.89 11.72 -9.79
C VAL A 132 -24.02 12.56 -9.22
N THR A 133 -25.05 11.92 -8.68
CA THR A 133 -26.13 12.61 -7.98
C THR A 133 -25.74 12.93 -6.55
N GLU A 134 -26.48 13.83 -5.90
CA GLU A 134 -26.26 14.19 -4.50
C GLU A 134 -26.49 12.98 -3.56
N GLU A 135 -27.48 12.14 -3.86
CA GLU A 135 -27.78 10.92 -3.10
C GLU A 135 -26.60 9.94 -3.16
N TYR A 136 -25.93 9.84 -4.31
CA TYR A 136 -24.73 9.02 -4.44
C TYR A 136 -23.56 9.57 -3.62
N ILE A 137 -23.39 10.90 -3.59
CA ILE A 137 -22.37 11.54 -2.74
C ILE A 137 -22.63 11.23 -1.26
N GLU A 138 -23.88 11.29 -0.82
CA GLU A 138 -24.26 10.95 0.56
C GLU A 138 -23.96 9.47 0.89
N PHE A 139 -24.25 8.56 -0.03
CA PHE A 139 -23.89 7.15 0.10
C PHE A 139 -22.37 6.94 0.20
N LEU A 140 -21.58 7.59 -0.67
CA LEU A 140 -20.13 7.54 -0.61
C LEU A 140 -19.57 8.10 0.70
N LEU A 141 -20.14 9.20 1.18
CA LEU A 141 -19.78 9.81 2.46
C LEU A 141 -20.05 8.87 3.63
N LYS A 142 -21.19 8.17 3.63
CA LYS A 142 -21.47 7.14 4.63
C LYS A 142 -20.39 6.06 4.65
N ILE A 143 -19.97 5.57 3.49
CA ILE A 143 -18.89 4.58 3.38
C ILE A 143 -17.55 5.17 3.86
N ALA A 144 -17.20 6.38 3.44
CA ALA A 144 -15.96 7.05 3.83
C ALA A 144 -15.89 7.26 5.36
N ASN A 145 -17.00 7.70 5.96
CA ASN A 145 -17.11 7.90 7.40
C ASN A 145 -17.06 6.57 8.18
N GLN A 146 -17.68 5.50 7.67
CA GLN A 146 -17.52 4.15 8.23
C GLN A 146 -16.07 3.67 8.17
N LYS A 147 -15.37 3.92 7.06
CA LYS A 147 -13.94 3.59 6.92
C LYS A 147 -13.07 4.39 7.88
N MET A 148 -13.41 5.66 8.14
CA MET A 148 -12.72 6.49 9.14
C MET A 148 -12.86 5.91 10.55
N GLU A 149 -14.08 5.54 10.95
CA GLU A 149 -14.34 4.96 12.27
C GLU A 149 -13.60 3.61 12.45
N GLU A 150 -13.63 2.74 11.45
CA GLU A 150 -12.88 1.48 11.47
C GLU A 150 -11.36 1.70 11.52
N ASN A 151 -10.86 2.72 10.83
CA ASN A 151 -9.44 3.07 10.86
C ASN A 151 -9.02 3.51 12.26
N LYS A 152 -9.84 4.34 12.93
CA LYS A 152 -9.60 4.75 14.32
C LYS A 152 -9.55 3.55 15.27
N LYS A 153 -10.51 2.62 15.17
CA LYS A 153 -10.51 1.38 15.96
C LYS A 153 -9.24 0.54 15.76
N ARG A 154 -8.68 0.51 14.55
CA ARG A 154 -7.42 -0.18 14.27
C ARG A 154 -6.22 0.52 14.89
N ILE A 155 -6.18 1.85 14.86
CA ILE A 155 -5.15 2.62 15.56
C ILE A 155 -5.22 2.31 17.06
N ASP A 156 -6.40 2.38 17.66
CA ASP A 156 -6.58 2.15 19.09
C ASP A 156 -6.14 0.73 19.48
N ARG A 157 -6.55 -0.28 18.71
CA ARG A 157 -6.09 -1.66 18.90
C ARG A 157 -4.58 -1.79 18.78
N PHE A 158 -3.98 -1.17 17.77
CA PHE A 158 -2.53 -1.20 17.57
C PHE A 158 -1.78 -0.57 18.73
N TYR A 159 -2.27 0.57 19.24
CA TYR A 159 -1.71 1.22 20.41
C TYR A 159 -1.78 0.31 21.64
N SER A 160 -2.94 -0.27 21.94
CA SER A 160 -3.08 -1.20 23.09
C SER A 160 -2.22 -2.45 22.95
N CYS A 161 -2.16 -3.07 21.78
CA CYS A 161 -1.31 -4.25 21.55
C CYS A 161 0.17 -3.91 21.67
N LEU A 162 0.58 -2.70 21.26
CA LEU A 162 1.95 -2.23 21.41
C LEU A 162 2.32 -2.03 22.89
N GLN A 163 1.45 -1.41 23.68
CA GLN A 163 1.68 -1.26 25.13
C GLN A 163 1.88 -2.61 25.81
N LEU A 164 1.01 -3.59 25.54
CA LEU A 164 1.13 -4.94 26.08
C LEU A 164 2.42 -5.66 25.65
N ALA A 165 2.89 -5.43 24.42
CA ALA A 165 4.12 -6.02 23.92
C ALA A 165 5.36 -5.45 24.63
N LEU A 166 5.34 -4.16 24.98
CA LEU A 166 6.42 -3.50 25.73
C LEU A 166 6.48 -3.97 27.18
N GLU A 167 5.34 -4.07 27.87
CA GLU A 167 5.27 -4.56 29.25
C GLU A 167 5.80 -6.01 29.40
N ARG A 168 5.58 -6.86 28.40
CA ARG A 168 6.11 -8.23 28.36
C ARG A 168 7.65 -8.28 28.26
N GLN A 169 8.27 -7.27 27.67
CA GLN A 169 9.73 -7.21 27.60
C GLN A 169 10.34 -6.79 28.94
N GLU A 170 9.71 -5.86 29.66
CA GLU A 170 10.22 -5.41 30.96
C GLU A 170 10.15 -6.51 32.02
N THR A 171 9.10 -7.33 31.98
CA THR A 171 8.91 -8.45 32.92
C THR A 171 9.78 -9.68 32.63
N SER A 172 10.21 -9.87 31.39
CA SER A 172 11.10 -10.98 31.01
C SER A 172 12.59 -10.73 31.31
N GLY A 173 12.99 -9.47 31.54
CA GLY A 173 14.33 -9.10 32.01
C GLY A 173 14.66 -9.45 33.47
N LEU A 174 13.70 -10.00 34.24
CA LEU A 174 13.83 -10.32 35.66
C LEU A 174 13.91 -11.83 35.98
N ARG A 175 14.14 -12.72 35.00
CA ARG A 175 14.33 -14.17 35.25
C ARG A 175 15.72 -14.67 34.85
N PRO A 176 16.40 -15.50 35.68
CA PRO A 176 17.69 -16.08 35.32
C PRO A 176 17.54 -17.04 34.14
N GLU A 177 18.51 -17.01 33.22
CA GLU A 177 18.57 -17.89 32.06
C GLU A 177 18.43 -19.36 32.46
N THR A 178 17.51 -20.07 31.82
CA THR A 178 17.70 -21.50 31.58
C THR A 178 17.20 -21.92 30.20
N ASN A 179 18.17 -22.44 29.46
CA ASN A 179 18.11 -23.45 28.42
C ASN A 179 17.60 -23.11 27.02
N LYS A 180 18.53 -23.23 26.07
CA LYS A 180 18.38 -23.07 24.63
C LYS A 180 17.45 -24.17 24.09
N MET A 181 16.33 -23.78 23.48
CA MET A 181 15.49 -24.69 22.72
C MET A 181 15.61 -24.36 21.23
N THR A 182 16.20 -25.29 20.49
CA THR A 182 16.49 -25.22 19.05
C THR A 182 15.18 -25.23 18.26
N HIS A 183 14.92 -24.22 17.43
CA HIS A 183 13.78 -24.23 16.52
C HIS A 183 14.00 -25.18 15.34
N PRO A 184 12.98 -25.96 14.91
CA PRO A 184 13.09 -26.79 13.72
C PRO A 184 13.12 -25.92 12.46
N VAL A 185 14.18 -26.07 11.67
CA VAL A 185 14.32 -25.47 10.35
C VAL A 185 13.28 -26.06 9.42
N TYR A 186 12.43 -25.21 8.83
CA TYR A 186 11.50 -25.61 7.78
C TYR A 186 12.32 -26.00 6.55
N THR A 187 12.45 -27.31 6.30
CA THR A 187 13.14 -27.82 5.11
C THR A 187 12.11 -28.01 3.99
N HIS A 188 12.26 -27.24 2.90
CA HIS A 188 11.52 -27.51 1.68
C HIS A 188 11.93 -28.89 1.12
N ARG A 189 11.02 -29.86 1.23
CA ARG A 189 11.20 -31.21 0.70
C ARG A 189 11.02 -31.20 -0.83
N ARG A 190 12.13 -31.09 -1.58
CA ARG A 190 12.16 -31.39 -3.03
C ARG A 190 11.87 -32.89 -3.22
N LYS A 191 10.73 -33.21 -3.86
CA LYS A 191 10.29 -34.56 -4.19
C LYS A 191 11.09 -35.06 -5.41
N ARG A 192 12.17 -35.84 -5.19
CA ARG A 192 12.77 -36.67 -6.25
C ARG A 192 11.95 -37.96 -6.37
N LYS A 193 11.41 -38.21 -7.56
CA LYS A 193 10.74 -39.47 -7.93
C LYS A 193 11.84 -40.48 -8.28
N THR A 194 11.95 -41.56 -7.51
CA THR A 194 12.80 -42.71 -7.84
C THR A 194 11.86 -43.89 -8.08
N GLU A 195 11.68 -44.25 -9.35
CA GLU A 195 11.08 -45.53 -9.73
C GLU A 195 12.26 -46.48 -10.03
N LYS A 196 12.27 -47.63 -9.35
CA LYS A 196 13.15 -48.78 -9.65
C LYS A 196 12.26 -49.95 -10.03
N MET A 197 12.56 -50.59 -11.16
CA MET A 197 12.44 -52.02 -11.51
C MET A 197 12.49 -52.09 -13.05
N HIS A 198 13.16 -53.00 -13.75
CA HIS A 198 13.97 -54.18 -13.43
C HIS A 198 14.68 -54.56 -14.76
N GLY A 199 15.88 -55.14 -14.68
CA GLY A 199 16.40 -56.13 -15.65
C GLY A 199 16.62 -55.74 -17.12
N GLN A 200 17.90 -55.68 -17.49
CA GLN A 200 18.54 -56.52 -18.53
C GLN A 200 19.38 -55.76 -19.57
N CYS A 201 20.52 -56.40 -19.84
CA CYS A 201 21.73 -55.96 -20.51
C CYS A 201 21.58 -55.79 -22.03
N ASN A 202 22.23 -54.77 -22.60
CA ASN A 202 23.22 -54.87 -23.69
C ASN A 202 23.54 -53.46 -24.24
N SER A 203 24.82 -53.08 -24.19
CA SER A 203 25.42 -51.98 -24.95
C SER A 203 25.51 -52.34 -26.45
N PRO A 204 25.50 -51.37 -27.38
CA PRO A 204 26.78 -50.85 -27.87
C PRO A 204 26.81 -49.35 -28.29
N GLU A 205 28.00 -48.76 -28.05
CA GLU A 205 28.83 -47.90 -28.91
C GLU A 205 28.35 -46.59 -29.58
N LYS A 206 29.30 -45.62 -29.53
CA LYS A 206 29.64 -44.53 -30.49
C LYS A 206 28.70 -43.32 -30.57
N GLN A 207 29.13 -42.09 -30.85
CA GLN A 207 30.39 -41.32 -30.84
C GLN A 207 29.97 -39.92 -31.37
N LYS A 208 30.59 -38.82 -30.88
CA LYS A 208 30.78 -37.51 -31.58
C LYS A 208 29.51 -36.70 -31.93
N ASP A 209 29.47 -35.38 -32.09
CA ASP A 209 30.37 -34.22 -32.01
C ASP A 209 29.44 -32.98 -32.21
N LEU A 210 29.77 -31.80 -31.66
CA LEU A 210 29.57 -30.42 -32.20
C LEU A 210 28.11 -29.98 -32.57
N GLU A 211 27.62 -28.74 -32.51
CA GLU A 211 28.01 -27.37 -32.18
C GLU A 211 26.69 -26.54 -32.20
N SER A 212 26.71 -25.36 -31.58
CA SER A 212 25.90 -24.12 -31.79
C SER A 212 24.44 -24.16 -32.27
N GLU A 213 23.59 -23.33 -31.64
CA GLU A 213 23.03 -22.08 -32.24
C GLU A 213 22.03 -21.43 -31.26
N GLU A 214 21.97 -20.10 -31.36
CA GLU A 214 21.12 -19.18 -30.60
C GLU A 214 19.63 -19.36 -30.94
N ASP A 215 18.70 -19.02 -30.03
CA ASP A 215 17.65 -18.08 -30.41
C ASP A 215 16.78 -17.54 -29.27
N ASN A 216 16.39 -16.30 -29.53
CA ASN A 216 15.59 -15.34 -28.81
C ASN A 216 14.08 -15.60 -29.02
N ALA A 217 13.22 -15.47 -27.99
CA ALA A 217 11.79 -15.14 -28.17
C ALA A 217 11.06 -14.84 -26.85
N GLU A 218 10.86 -13.55 -26.63
CA GLU A 218 9.63 -12.88 -26.19
C GLU A 218 8.33 -13.74 -26.22
N ILE A 219 7.61 -13.81 -25.08
CA ILE A 219 6.22 -14.30 -25.04
C ILE A 219 5.30 -13.18 -24.56
N SER A 220 4.56 -12.69 -25.54
CA SER A 220 3.34 -11.87 -25.46
C SER A 220 2.22 -12.58 -24.69
N LEU A 221 1.50 -11.84 -23.84
CA LEU A 221 0.26 -12.28 -23.18
C LEU A 221 -0.84 -11.24 -23.43
N SER A 222 -1.62 -11.43 -24.50
CA SER A 222 -2.95 -10.83 -24.73
C SER A 222 -4.01 -11.56 -23.89
N PHE A 223 -4.70 -10.93 -22.93
CA PHE A 223 -5.87 -10.03 -23.01
C PHE A 223 -7.17 -10.66 -23.59
N PHE A 224 -8.10 -10.96 -22.66
CA PHE A 224 -9.59 -11.13 -22.64
C PHE A 224 -10.37 -11.83 -23.76
N PRO A 225 -11.41 -12.62 -23.41
CA PRO A 225 -12.53 -12.93 -24.31
C PRO A 225 -13.76 -12.05 -24.02
N GLU A 226 -14.35 -11.53 -25.09
CA GLU A 226 -15.68 -10.91 -25.12
C GLU A 226 -16.59 -11.71 -26.07
N ASN A 227 -17.89 -11.73 -25.72
CA ASN A 227 -19.07 -12.07 -26.52
C ASN A 227 -19.61 -13.51 -26.44
N TYR A 228 -20.72 -13.65 -25.71
CA TYR A 228 -22.08 -13.70 -26.29
C TYR A 228 -23.09 -13.03 -25.36
#